data_AF-A0A353WGN8-F1
#
_entry.id   AF-A0A353WGN8-F1
#
_cell.length_a   1.000
_cell.length_b   1.000
_cell.length_c   1.000
_cell.angle_alpha   90.00
_cell.angle_beta   90.00
_cell.angle_gamma   90.00
#
_symmetry.space_group_name_H-M   'P 1'
#
loop_
_entity.id
_entity.type
_entity.pdbx_description
1 polymer ?
#
loop_
_entity_poly.entity_id
_entity_poly.type
_entity_poly.pdbx_seq_one_letter_code
_entity_poly.pdbx_strand_id
1 'polypeptide(L)'
;MRFFILIIIFTLLYSPICIAKELYKAEVKVSQSTNINDVLSGLEKQVYSKNYDFEDIPTRIERLENSIYGKKSQGALLGRVDRLSNSINASKSRQSDFKNKVMIELLENRYFNTLFKKDKIEDRLTRLEKVILGRAFVGNTEYRLNNLMSKVPMNIVGVTVSDSSGNKASIRPELSNSRQYSALDDLEYATSEGNYFDNIRKQRDDKVQRWGDFPVYIYIAKTRDQKKMQAAQKAIENWSKHIQLALINNDKDANIIINWDENGNNVIESTLISNSNRTSYQALIQAGYYKHPDTLEKYLMHEIGHSIGLWGHSDDPADIMYNFKETNPNMTNCSKGPKCVSINTAPQEPSKRDINTLIRIYNSPGN
;
A
#
# COMPACT_ATOMS: atom_id res chain seq x y z
N MET A 1 -12.50 103.36 43.09
CA MET A 1 -11.81 103.66 44.37
C MET A 1 -11.52 102.33 45.06
N ARG A 2 -10.22 102.03 45.25
CA ARG A 2 -9.59 100.97 46.09
C ARG A 2 -9.82 99.50 45.68
N PHE A 3 -8.84 98.72 45.22
CA PHE A 3 -7.48 98.33 45.67
C PHE A 3 -7.41 97.18 46.71
N PHE A 4 -6.43 96.29 46.44
CA PHE A 4 -5.78 95.22 47.23
C PHE A 4 -6.45 93.83 47.24
N ILE A 5 -5.94 92.77 46.58
CA ILE A 5 -4.58 92.17 46.50
C ILE A 5 -4.09 91.66 47.86
N LEU A 6 -3.91 90.34 48.00
CA LEU A 6 -2.64 89.67 48.35
C LEU A 6 -2.81 88.13 48.27
N ILE A 7 -2.17 87.40 47.34
CA ILE A 7 -0.78 86.87 47.37
C ILE A 7 -0.77 85.41 47.93
N ILE A 8 -0.11 84.37 47.38
CA ILE A 8 0.72 84.16 46.17
C ILE A 8 1.26 82.68 46.19
N ILE A 9 1.60 82.12 45.01
CA ILE A 9 2.73 81.17 44.73
C ILE A 9 2.55 79.66 45.10
N PHE A 10 2.95 78.61 44.35
CA PHE A 10 4.02 78.32 43.34
C PHE A 10 3.45 77.20 42.39
N THR A 11 3.26 77.36 41.06
CA THR A 11 4.18 77.00 39.94
C THR A 11 4.72 75.54 39.98
N LEU A 12 4.73 74.67 38.93
CA LEU A 12 4.87 74.81 37.47
C LEU A 12 4.83 73.41 36.77
N LEU A 13 4.42 73.37 35.49
CA LEU A 13 4.92 72.56 34.34
C LEU A 13 4.70 71.03 34.34
N TYR A 14 4.08 70.37 33.36
CA TYR A 14 4.27 70.43 31.90
C TYR A 14 3.03 69.99 31.09
N SER A 15 2.98 70.52 29.87
CA SER A 15 2.08 70.39 28.70
C SER A 15 1.83 68.96 28.15
N PRO A 16 0.79 68.73 27.30
CA PRO A 16 0.36 67.42 26.81
C PRO A 16 1.11 66.99 25.55
N ILE A 17 1.06 65.69 25.23
CA ILE A 17 1.12 65.04 23.89
C ILE A 17 1.48 63.56 24.13
N CYS A 18 0.51 62.65 23.97
CA CYS A 18 0.60 61.47 23.08
C CYS A 18 -0.34 60.32 23.48
N ILE A 19 -1.33 60.10 22.61
CA ILE A 19 -1.62 58.82 21.95
C ILE A 19 -2.28 57.73 22.82
N ALA A 20 -3.60 57.63 22.61
CA ALA A 20 -4.34 56.40 22.32
C ALA A 20 -3.82 55.10 22.97
N LYS A 21 -4.39 54.73 24.11
CA LYS A 21 -4.38 53.34 24.60
C LYS A 21 -5.39 53.12 25.72
N GLU A 22 -6.67 53.28 25.43
CA GLU A 22 -7.73 52.81 26.34
C GLU A 22 -8.99 52.37 25.58
N LEU A 23 -8.80 51.40 24.69
CA LEU A 23 -9.83 50.43 24.31
C LEU A 23 -9.41 49.09 24.92
N TYR A 24 -9.61 48.97 26.23
CA TYR A 24 -9.29 47.76 26.97
C TYR A 24 -10.43 46.74 26.81
N LYS A 25 -10.20 45.83 25.87
CA LYS A 25 -10.50 44.40 25.96
C LYS A 25 -11.87 43.98 26.53
N ALA A 26 -12.85 43.89 25.64
CA ALA A 26 -13.73 42.73 25.62
C ALA A 26 -13.20 41.78 24.53
N GLU A 27 -12.27 40.89 24.90
CA GLU A 27 -11.88 39.76 24.06
C GLU A 27 -13.09 38.85 23.91
N VAL A 28 -13.80 39.02 22.79
CA VAL A 28 -14.69 38.02 22.23
C VAL A 28 -13.86 36.74 22.06
N LYS A 29 -14.32 35.64 22.66
CA LYS A 29 -13.75 34.31 22.53
C LYS A 29 -13.55 33.97 21.05
N VAL A 30 -12.32 34.08 20.59
CA VAL A 30 -11.85 33.58 19.31
C VAL A 30 -11.82 32.05 19.42
N SER A 31 -12.76 31.38 18.78
CA SER A 31 -12.69 29.94 18.52
C SER A 31 -13.15 29.67 17.10
N GLN A 32 -12.27 29.01 16.34
CA GLN A 32 -12.34 28.64 14.91
C GLN A 32 -11.78 29.64 13.90
N SER A 33 -10.52 30.05 14.04
CA SER A 33 -9.72 30.33 12.84
C SER A 33 -9.01 29.04 12.41
N THR A 34 -9.68 28.23 11.59
CA THR A 34 -8.95 27.25 10.77
C THR A 34 -7.98 28.06 9.92
N ASN A 35 -6.67 27.88 10.11
CA ASN A 35 -5.67 28.60 9.34
C ASN A 35 -5.90 28.31 7.86
N ILE A 36 -6.27 29.33 7.08
CA ILE A 36 -6.59 29.21 5.66
C ILE A 36 -5.43 28.53 4.91
N ASN A 37 -4.19 28.75 5.34
CA ASN A 37 -3.03 28.08 4.76
C ASN A 37 -3.11 26.55 4.93
N ASP A 38 -3.44 26.06 6.13
CA ASP A 38 -3.51 24.62 6.41
C ASP A 38 -4.63 23.96 5.60
N VAL A 39 -5.77 24.64 5.47
CA VAL A 39 -6.88 24.19 4.62
C VAL A 39 -6.42 24.10 3.18
N LEU A 40 -5.78 25.14 2.65
CA LEU A 40 -5.30 25.16 1.27
C LEU A 40 -4.23 24.10 1.02
N SER A 41 -3.28 23.89 1.94
CA SER A 41 -2.26 22.85 1.81
C SER A 41 -2.91 21.47 1.79
N GLY A 42 -3.95 21.25 2.60
CA GLY A 42 -4.77 20.06 2.56
C GLY A 42 -5.46 19.85 1.22
N LEU A 43 -6.12 20.87 0.67
CA LEU A 43 -6.80 20.79 -0.63
C LEU A 43 -5.81 20.60 -1.80
N GLU A 44 -4.69 21.32 -1.80
CA GLU A 44 -3.64 21.21 -2.82
C GLU A 44 -3.01 19.82 -2.83
N LYS A 45 -2.73 19.24 -1.65
CA LYS A 45 -2.24 17.86 -1.57
C LYS A 45 -3.24 16.86 -2.15
N GLN A 46 -4.54 17.12 -2.02
CA GLN A 46 -5.57 16.25 -2.59
C GLN A 46 -5.69 16.38 -4.12
N VAL A 47 -5.53 17.60 -4.67
CA VAL A 47 -5.70 17.86 -6.10
C VAL A 47 -4.40 17.62 -6.89
N TYR A 48 -3.24 17.96 -6.33
CA TYR A 48 -1.95 17.99 -7.01
C TYR A 48 -0.88 17.07 -6.39
N SER A 49 -1.18 16.38 -5.28
CA SER A 49 -0.20 15.59 -4.50
C SER A 49 1.02 16.39 -3.99
N LYS A 50 0.92 17.73 -3.97
CA LYS A 50 1.92 18.66 -3.44
C LYS A 50 1.24 19.94 -2.96
N ASN A 51 1.93 20.72 -2.13
CA ASN A 51 1.44 22.00 -1.61
C ASN A 51 2.27 23.17 -2.16
N TYR A 52 1.76 24.38 -1.94
CA TYR A 52 2.36 25.62 -2.42
C TYR A 52 2.42 26.65 -1.30
N ASP A 53 2.91 26.22 -0.13
CA ASP A 53 2.86 26.97 1.12
C ASP A 53 3.63 28.31 1.07
N PHE A 54 4.52 28.46 0.08
CA PHE A 54 5.32 29.67 -0.16
C PHE A 54 4.66 30.68 -1.09
N GLU A 55 3.52 30.34 -1.70
CA GLU A 55 2.76 31.25 -2.56
C GLU A 55 1.68 32.00 -1.76
N ASP A 56 1.27 33.17 -2.27
CA ASP A 56 0.20 33.94 -1.64
C ASP A 56 -1.16 33.22 -1.73
N ILE A 57 -1.99 33.41 -0.69
CA ILE A 57 -3.31 32.76 -0.55
C ILE A 57 -4.22 32.99 -1.78
N PRO A 58 -4.37 34.22 -2.32
CA PRO A 58 -5.13 34.44 -3.54
C PRO A 58 -4.69 33.58 -4.73
N THR A 59 -3.38 33.52 -5.02
CA THR A 59 -2.82 32.72 -6.13
C THR A 59 -3.11 31.23 -5.95
N ARG A 60 -2.95 30.71 -4.74
CA ARG A 60 -3.24 29.30 -4.40
C ARG A 60 -4.72 28.94 -4.64
N ILE A 61 -5.63 29.83 -4.22
CA ILE A 61 -7.08 29.66 -4.43
C ILE A 61 -7.41 29.68 -5.92
N GLU A 62 -6.87 30.64 -6.69
CA GLU A 62 -7.13 30.73 -8.13
C GLU A 62 -6.67 29.47 -8.88
N ARG A 63 -5.52 28.90 -8.49
CA ARG A 63 -5.03 27.65 -9.07
C ARG A 63 -6.02 26.50 -8.85
N LEU A 64 -6.45 26.30 -7.61
CA LEU A 64 -7.43 25.28 -7.23
C LEU A 64 -8.76 25.48 -7.96
N GLU A 65 -9.27 26.72 -8.04
CA GLU A 65 -10.52 27.03 -8.75
C GLU A 65 -10.41 26.77 -10.25
N ASN A 66 -9.28 27.09 -10.88
CA ASN A 66 -9.06 26.76 -12.28
C ASN A 66 -9.00 25.25 -12.51
N SER A 67 -8.43 24.47 -11.59
CA SER A 67 -8.41 23.00 -11.72
C SER A 67 -9.76 22.34 -11.44
N ILE A 68 -10.56 22.86 -10.51
CA ILE A 68 -11.84 22.24 -10.12
C ILE A 68 -13.02 22.77 -10.95
N TYR A 69 -13.02 24.06 -11.28
CA TYR A 69 -14.14 24.73 -11.96
C TYR A 69 -13.80 25.21 -13.38
N GLY A 70 -12.54 25.16 -13.80
CA GLY A 70 -12.09 25.69 -15.09
C GLY A 70 -12.06 27.22 -15.17
N LYS A 71 -12.33 27.92 -14.05
CA LYS A 71 -12.35 29.39 -13.97
C LYS A 71 -12.17 29.89 -12.55
N LYS A 72 -11.62 31.11 -12.41
CA LYS A 72 -11.60 31.83 -11.13
C LYS A 72 -13.00 32.27 -10.69
N SER A 73 -13.27 32.13 -9.40
CA SER A 73 -14.50 32.62 -8.77
C SER A 73 -14.28 34.00 -8.15
N GLN A 74 -15.35 34.77 -8.06
CA GLN A 74 -15.35 36.09 -7.41
C GLN A 74 -15.76 35.99 -5.93
N GLY A 75 -15.43 37.02 -5.14
CA GLY A 75 -15.88 37.16 -3.75
C GLY A 75 -14.80 36.92 -2.69
N ALA A 76 -15.21 36.94 -1.41
CA ALA A 76 -14.32 36.84 -0.27
C ALA A 76 -13.55 35.49 -0.22
N LEU A 77 -12.28 35.54 0.20
CA LEU A 77 -11.38 34.39 0.20
C LEU A 77 -11.93 33.21 1.01
N LEU A 78 -12.48 33.46 2.20
CA LEU A 78 -13.02 32.39 3.06
C LEU A 78 -14.17 31.63 2.37
N GLY A 79 -15.13 32.36 1.77
CA GLY A 79 -16.23 31.73 1.05
C GLY A 79 -15.80 30.99 -0.22
N ARG A 80 -14.67 31.37 -0.83
CA ARG A 80 -14.05 30.63 -1.94
C ARG A 80 -13.44 29.32 -1.46
N VAL A 81 -12.71 29.35 -0.35
CA VAL A 81 -12.11 28.17 0.29
C VAL A 81 -13.19 27.17 0.73
N ASP A 82 -14.30 27.63 1.31
CA ASP A 82 -15.41 26.77 1.71
C ASP A 82 -16.05 26.04 0.51
N ARG A 83 -16.28 26.76 -0.60
CA ARG A 83 -16.80 26.14 -1.84
C ARG A 83 -15.84 25.11 -2.43
N LEU A 84 -14.55 25.43 -2.46
CA LEU A 84 -13.50 24.49 -2.90
C LEU A 84 -13.49 23.22 -2.04
N SER A 85 -13.47 23.38 -0.72
CA SER A 85 -13.51 22.26 0.24
C SER A 85 -14.73 21.39 0.00
N ASN A 86 -15.92 21.99 -0.11
CA ASN A 86 -17.16 21.26 -0.37
C ASN A 86 -17.16 20.52 -1.71
N SER A 87 -16.66 21.15 -2.77
CA SER A 87 -16.63 20.52 -4.11
C SER A 87 -15.63 19.37 -4.19
N ILE A 88 -14.45 19.52 -3.58
CA ILE A 88 -13.41 18.49 -3.52
C ILE A 88 -13.86 17.32 -2.63
N ASN A 89 -14.54 17.60 -1.52
CA ASN A 89 -15.07 16.55 -0.66
C ASN A 89 -16.27 15.84 -1.28
N ALA A 90 -17.14 16.54 -2.01
CA ALA A 90 -18.27 15.96 -2.72
C ALA A 90 -17.85 15.11 -3.93
N SER A 91 -16.76 15.46 -4.62
CA SER A 91 -16.21 14.61 -5.68
C SER A 91 -15.59 13.34 -5.11
N LYS A 92 -14.91 13.42 -3.96
CA LYS A 92 -14.40 12.26 -3.23
C LYS A 92 -15.51 11.33 -2.72
N SER A 93 -16.59 11.86 -2.16
CA SER A 93 -17.69 11.01 -1.68
C SER A 93 -18.36 10.27 -2.84
N ARG A 94 -18.62 10.94 -3.97
CA ARG A 94 -19.14 10.27 -5.18
C ARG A 94 -18.19 9.23 -5.76
N GLN A 95 -16.89 9.49 -5.75
CA GLN A 95 -15.88 8.54 -6.19
C GLN A 95 -15.80 7.33 -5.24
N SER A 96 -15.89 7.55 -3.93
CA SER A 96 -15.94 6.50 -2.91
C SER A 96 -17.21 5.66 -3.03
N ASP A 97 -18.38 6.30 -3.19
CA ASP A 97 -19.66 5.61 -3.35
C ASP A 97 -19.70 4.77 -4.63
N PHE A 98 -19.21 5.30 -5.75
CA PHE A 98 -19.08 4.56 -6.99
C PHE A 98 -18.14 3.37 -6.84
N LYS A 99 -16.97 3.57 -6.22
CA LYS A 99 -15.99 2.52 -5.94
C LYS A 99 -16.55 1.43 -5.04
N ASN A 100 -17.21 1.81 -3.94
CA ASN A 100 -17.83 0.89 -2.99
C ASN A 100 -18.91 0.05 -3.69
N LYS A 101 -19.73 0.69 -4.53
CA LYS A 101 -20.76 0.00 -5.33
C LYS A 101 -20.15 -1.02 -6.29
N VAL A 102 -19.12 -0.65 -7.04
CA VAL A 102 -18.42 -1.55 -7.97
C VAL A 102 -17.81 -2.73 -7.21
N MET A 103 -17.16 -2.48 -6.09
CA MET A 103 -16.56 -3.54 -5.27
C MET A 103 -17.60 -4.52 -4.73
N ILE A 104 -18.75 -4.03 -4.25
CA ILE A 104 -19.86 -4.91 -3.81
C ILE A 104 -20.37 -5.75 -4.98
N GLU A 105 -20.56 -5.16 -6.17
CA GLU A 105 -21.00 -5.90 -7.36
C GLU A 105 -19.99 -6.98 -7.78
N LEU A 106 -18.69 -6.71 -7.71
CA LEU A 106 -17.64 -7.70 -7.99
C LEU A 106 -17.69 -8.87 -7.00
N LEU A 107 -17.83 -8.57 -5.71
CA LEU A 107 -17.93 -9.60 -4.67
C LEU A 107 -19.21 -10.43 -4.82
N GLU A 108 -20.35 -9.81 -5.12
CA GLU A 108 -21.61 -10.52 -5.35
C GLU A 108 -21.53 -11.46 -6.55
N ASN A 109 -20.97 -10.97 -7.66
CA ASN A 109 -20.79 -11.80 -8.84
C ASN A 109 -19.86 -12.99 -8.55
N ARG A 110 -18.81 -12.79 -7.74
CA ARG A 110 -17.88 -13.86 -7.39
C ARG A 110 -18.49 -14.94 -6.49
N TYR A 111 -19.17 -14.54 -5.41
CA TYR A 111 -19.63 -15.49 -4.40
C TYR A 111 -21.05 -16.00 -4.62
N PHE A 112 -21.87 -15.29 -5.39
CA PHE A 112 -23.27 -15.64 -5.64
C PHE A 112 -23.62 -15.81 -7.12
N ASN A 113 -22.72 -15.46 -8.05
CA ASN A 113 -22.99 -15.44 -9.50
C ASN A 113 -24.28 -14.67 -9.87
N THR A 114 -24.60 -13.63 -9.10
CA THR A 114 -25.79 -12.78 -9.29
C THR A 114 -25.59 -11.40 -8.67
N LEU A 115 -26.34 -10.40 -9.15
CA LEU A 115 -26.26 -9.02 -8.67
C LEU A 115 -27.55 -8.60 -7.98
N PHE A 116 -27.46 -8.10 -6.76
CA PHE A 116 -28.62 -7.71 -5.95
C PHE A 116 -28.91 -6.21 -6.05
N LYS A 117 -28.99 -5.66 -7.27
CA LYS A 117 -29.05 -4.20 -7.52
C LYS A 117 -30.26 -3.49 -6.89
N LYS A 118 -31.33 -4.22 -6.56
CA LYS A 118 -32.56 -3.68 -5.95
C LYS A 118 -32.50 -3.63 -4.42
N ASP A 119 -31.54 -4.33 -3.82
CA ASP A 119 -31.39 -4.40 -2.37
C ASP A 119 -30.61 -3.19 -1.85
N LYS A 120 -30.83 -2.85 -0.58
CA LYS A 120 -30.03 -1.81 0.09
C LYS A 120 -28.59 -2.29 0.22
N ILE A 121 -27.64 -1.35 0.10
CA ILE A 121 -26.19 -1.64 0.24
C ILE A 121 -25.89 -2.40 1.54
N GLU A 122 -26.55 -2.03 2.63
CA GLU A 122 -26.30 -2.68 3.93
C GLU A 122 -26.73 -4.15 3.97
N ASP A 123 -27.85 -4.50 3.31
CA ASP A 123 -28.33 -5.88 3.21
C ASP A 123 -27.40 -6.73 2.33
N ARG A 124 -26.91 -6.11 1.24
CA ARG A 124 -25.93 -6.70 0.31
C ARG A 124 -24.62 -7.03 1.04
N LEU A 125 -24.10 -6.07 1.81
CA LEU A 125 -22.91 -6.26 2.63
C LEU A 125 -23.13 -7.33 3.71
N THR A 126 -24.28 -7.31 4.39
CA THR A 126 -24.59 -8.31 5.42
C THR A 126 -24.58 -9.73 4.85
N ARG A 127 -25.10 -9.90 3.63
CA ARG A 127 -25.08 -11.19 2.94
C ARG A 127 -23.66 -11.61 2.60
N LEU A 128 -22.87 -10.71 2.01
CA LEU A 128 -21.46 -10.95 1.69
C LEU A 128 -20.64 -11.32 2.93
N GLU A 129 -20.81 -10.59 4.04
CA GLU A 129 -20.09 -10.85 5.29
C GLU A 129 -20.45 -12.19 5.90
N LYS A 130 -21.74 -12.57 5.88
CA LYS A 130 -22.15 -13.91 6.36
C LYS A 130 -21.49 -15.02 5.56
N VAL A 131 -21.35 -14.86 4.25
CA VAL A 131 -20.78 -15.89 3.37
C VAL A 131 -19.26 -15.91 3.46
N ILE A 132 -18.60 -14.76 3.48
CA ILE A 132 -17.14 -14.64 3.45
C ILE A 132 -16.53 -14.77 4.85
N LEU A 133 -17.17 -14.19 5.86
CA LEU A 133 -16.64 -14.05 7.23
C LEU A 133 -17.40 -14.90 8.27
N GLY A 134 -18.46 -15.59 7.87
CA GLY A 134 -19.30 -16.40 8.76
C GLY A 134 -20.21 -15.59 9.72
N ARG A 135 -20.18 -14.25 9.65
CA ARG A 135 -21.00 -13.36 10.50
C ARG A 135 -21.21 -12.01 9.85
N ALA A 136 -22.27 -11.30 10.23
CA ALA A 136 -22.51 -9.93 9.80
C ALA A 136 -21.81 -8.93 10.73
N PHE A 137 -21.31 -7.84 10.17
CA PHE A 137 -20.74 -6.72 10.89
C PHE A 137 -21.67 -5.51 10.79
N VAL A 138 -21.53 -4.59 11.74
CA VAL A 138 -22.25 -3.31 11.80
C VAL A 138 -21.26 -2.17 11.65
N GLY A 139 -21.67 -1.06 11.06
CA GLY A 139 -20.81 0.09 10.83
C GLY A 139 -21.07 0.75 9.48
N ASN A 140 -20.24 1.72 9.12
CA ASN A 140 -20.35 2.38 7.81
C ASN A 140 -19.92 1.43 6.67
N THR A 141 -20.46 1.67 5.47
CA THR A 141 -20.22 0.88 4.25
C THR A 141 -18.73 0.67 3.97
N GLU A 142 -17.89 1.71 4.11
CA GLU A 142 -16.46 1.65 3.79
C GLU A 142 -15.70 0.72 4.74
N TYR A 143 -15.95 0.83 6.05
CA TYR A 143 -15.35 -0.05 7.06
C TYR A 143 -15.72 -1.51 6.82
N ARG A 144 -17.02 -1.77 6.59
CA ARG A 144 -17.55 -3.11 6.33
C ARG A 144 -16.93 -3.71 5.08
N LEU A 145 -16.85 -2.92 4.00
CA LEU A 145 -16.25 -3.34 2.75
C LEU A 145 -14.74 -3.56 2.88
N ASN A 146 -14.00 -2.70 3.58
CA ASN A 146 -12.58 -2.90 3.83
C ASN A 146 -12.30 -4.19 4.61
N ASN A 147 -13.15 -4.52 5.59
CA ASN A 147 -13.05 -5.76 6.33
C ASN A 147 -13.31 -6.99 5.44
N LEU A 148 -14.33 -6.94 4.58
CA LEU A 148 -14.58 -7.95 3.55
C LEU A 148 -13.36 -8.12 2.63
N MET A 149 -12.87 -7.01 2.08
CA MET A 149 -11.76 -6.99 1.12
C MET A 149 -10.45 -7.49 1.75
N SER A 150 -10.25 -7.30 3.05
CA SER A 150 -9.09 -7.85 3.77
C SER A 150 -9.07 -9.38 3.84
N LYS A 151 -10.20 -10.04 3.54
CA LYS A 151 -10.38 -11.50 3.60
C LYS A 151 -10.71 -12.12 2.25
N VAL A 152 -10.89 -11.31 1.21
CA VAL A 152 -11.12 -11.78 -0.16
C VAL A 152 -9.86 -11.51 -0.97
N PRO A 153 -9.19 -12.55 -1.50
CA PRO A 153 -8.06 -12.34 -2.41
C PRO A 153 -8.59 -11.77 -3.74
N MET A 154 -8.56 -10.45 -3.87
CA MET A 154 -9.09 -9.73 -5.05
C MET A 154 -7.96 -9.43 -6.04
N ASN A 155 -7.90 -10.21 -7.13
CA ASN A 155 -7.14 -9.81 -8.33
C ASN A 155 -7.97 -8.77 -9.10
N ILE A 156 -7.95 -7.51 -8.65
CA ILE A 156 -8.63 -6.42 -9.36
C ILE A 156 -7.59 -5.54 -10.03
N VAL A 157 -7.55 -5.61 -11.35
CA VAL A 157 -6.87 -4.65 -12.19
C VAL A 157 -7.55 -3.28 -12.00
N GLY A 158 -6.82 -2.30 -11.47
CA GLY A 158 -7.09 -0.88 -11.75
C GLY A 158 -7.84 -0.03 -10.72
N VAL A 159 -7.88 -0.37 -9.42
CA VAL A 159 -8.36 0.60 -8.39
C VAL A 159 -7.45 0.60 -7.17
N THR A 160 -6.55 1.58 -7.09
CA THR A 160 -5.75 1.84 -5.89
C THR A 160 -6.62 2.48 -4.79
N VAL A 161 -6.42 2.03 -3.55
CA VAL A 161 -6.98 2.69 -2.35
C VAL A 161 -5.80 3.11 -1.48
N SER A 162 -5.70 4.41 -1.21
CA SER A 162 -4.96 4.99 -0.10
C SER A 162 -5.95 5.88 0.64
N ASP A 163 -6.27 5.62 1.90
CA ASP A 163 -5.52 6.20 3.02
C ASP A 163 -6.02 5.69 4.39
N SER A 164 -5.18 5.98 5.36
CA SER A 164 -5.11 5.59 6.77
C SER A 164 -6.22 6.12 7.69
N SER A 165 -6.65 5.29 8.64
CA SER A 165 -7.02 5.73 10.00
C SER A 165 -6.95 4.55 10.98
N GLY A 166 -6.06 4.70 11.97
CA GLY A 166 -5.84 3.71 13.00
C GLY A 166 -6.91 3.75 14.08
N ASN A 167 -7.29 2.57 14.57
CA ASN A 167 -7.62 2.38 15.98
C ASN A 167 -7.32 0.93 16.40
N LYS A 168 -6.46 0.81 17.42
CA LYS A 168 -6.06 -0.45 18.06
C LYS A 168 -7.19 -0.96 18.96
N ALA A 169 -7.56 -2.22 18.80
CA ALA A 169 -8.15 -3.01 19.88
C ALA A 169 -7.44 -4.37 19.93
N SER A 170 -6.79 -4.60 21.06
CA SER A 170 -6.04 -5.82 21.40
C SER A 170 -7.00 -6.87 21.93
N ILE A 171 -7.15 -8.00 21.24
CA ILE A 171 -7.67 -9.25 21.81
C ILE A 171 -6.86 -10.41 21.24
N ARG A 172 -6.18 -11.12 22.15
CA ARG A 172 -5.42 -12.36 21.91
C ARG A 172 -6.40 -13.55 21.96
N PRO A 173 -6.35 -14.51 21.02
CA PRO A 173 -6.86 -15.84 21.30
C PRO A 173 -5.74 -16.90 21.26
N GLU A 174 -5.87 -17.83 22.19
CA GLU A 174 -5.02 -19.00 22.40
C GLU A 174 -5.00 -19.96 21.21
N LEU A 175 -3.90 -20.71 21.12
CA LEU A 175 -3.66 -21.79 20.19
C LEU A 175 -4.72 -22.89 20.33
N SER A 176 -5.41 -23.20 19.23
CA SER A 176 -5.93 -24.55 18.99
C SER A 176 -5.45 -25.06 17.64
N ASN A 177 -4.70 -26.15 17.70
CA ASN A 177 -4.13 -26.91 16.59
C ASN A 177 -5.21 -27.42 15.62
N SER A 178 -5.33 -26.78 14.45
CA SER A 178 -5.53 -27.40 13.14
C SER A 178 -5.95 -26.29 12.16
N ARG A 179 -5.02 -25.78 11.35
CA ARG A 179 -5.39 -24.98 10.18
C ARG A 179 -4.68 -25.53 8.97
N GLN A 180 -5.45 -26.24 8.13
CA GLN A 180 -5.20 -26.25 6.69
C GLN A 180 -5.06 -24.79 6.24
N TYR A 181 -3.97 -24.50 5.53
CA TYR A 181 -3.69 -23.16 5.06
C TYR A 181 -4.54 -22.89 3.84
N SER A 182 -5.64 -22.15 4.04
CA SER A 182 -6.66 -21.87 3.02
C SER A 182 -6.18 -21.07 1.79
N ALA A 183 -4.88 -20.79 1.69
CA ALA A 183 -4.31 -20.02 0.60
C ALA A 183 -4.07 -20.82 -0.68
N LEU A 184 -3.96 -22.15 -0.57
CA LEU A 184 -3.75 -23.06 -1.71
C LEU A 184 -4.86 -24.10 -1.87
N ASP A 185 -5.96 -24.01 -1.11
CA ASP A 185 -7.04 -25.02 -1.10
C ASP A 185 -7.68 -25.23 -2.47
N ASP A 186 -7.64 -24.22 -3.34
CA ASP A 186 -8.18 -24.27 -4.71
C ASP A 186 -7.17 -24.85 -5.73
N LEU A 187 -5.92 -25.13 -5.33
CA LEU A 187 -4.92 -25.69 -6.24
C LEU A 187 -4.96 -27.22 -6.25
N GLU A 188 -5.23 -27.77 -7.42
CA GLU A 188 -5.17 -29.21 -7.64
C GLU A 188 -3.71 -29.70 -7.74
N TYR A 189 -3.37 -30.73 -6.96
CA TYR A 189 -2.10 -31.44 -7.05
C TYR A 189 -2.14 -32.46 -8.20
N ALA A 190 -1.31 -32.26 -9.23
CA ALA A 190 -1.28 -33.15 -10.39
C ALA A 190 -0.18 -34.21 -10.25
N THR A 191 -0.52 -35.41 -9.77
CA THR A 191 0.45 -36.48 -9.49
C THR A 191 1.30 -36.87 -10.71
N SER A 192 0.74 -36.82 -11.92
CA SER A 192 1.45 -37.14 -13.18
C SER A 192 2.63 -36.23 -13.49
N GLU A 193 2.60 -34.99 -12.99
CA GLU A 193 3.65 -34.00 -13.24
C GLU A 193 4.82 -34.17 -12.26
N GLY A 194 4.60 -34.82 -11.12
CA GLY A 194 5.60 -34.96 -10.07
C GLY A 194 5.87 -33.65 -9.31
N ASN A 195 6.96 -33.61 -8.56
CA ASN A 195 7.43 -32.46 -7.78
C ASN A 195 8.93 -32.61 -7.50
N TYR A 196 9.56 -31.59 -6.94
CA TYR A 196 10.96 -31.62 -6.50
C TYR A 196 11.07 -31.25 -5.01
N PHE A 197 10.07 -31.62 -4.20
CA PHE A 197 10.04 -31.30 -2.77
C PHE A 197 11.24 -31.84 -1.99
N ASP A 198 11.83 -32.95 -2.43
CA ASP A 198 13.03 -33.52 -1.82
C ASP A 198 14.28 -32.65 -2.05
N ASN A 199 14.25 -31.75 -3.03
CA ASN A 199 15.30 -30.76 -3.29
C ASN A 199 15.08 -29.44 -2.52
N ILE A 200 13.98 -29.32 -1.76
CA ILE A 200 13.71 -28.14 -0.93
C ILE A 200 14.54 -28.23 0.36
N ARG A 201 15.17 -27.12 0.72
CA ARG A 201 15.96 -26.98 1.94
C ARG A 201 15.06 -27.10 3.17
N LYS A 202 15.34 -28.10 3.99
CA LYS A 202 14.69 -28.34 5.28
C LYS A 202 15.53 -27.79 6.43
N GLN A 203 14.89 -27.41 7.52
CA GLN A 203 15.56 -27.06 8.78
C GLN A 203 15.91 -28.33 9.59
N ARG A 204 16.54 -28.17 10.77
CA ARG A 204 17.08 -29.28 11.59
C ARG A 204 16.01 -30.29 12.06
N ASP A 205 14.73 -29.97 11.93
CA ASP A 205 13.56 -30.76 12.32
C ASP A 205 12.67 -31.16 11.14
N ASP A 206 13.23 -31.24 9.93
CA ASP A 206 12.53 -31.54 8.68
C ASP A 206 11.44 -30.54 8.29
N LYS A 207 11.29 -29.43 9.02
CA LYS A 207 10.37 -28.36 8.66
C LYS A 207 10.88 -27.57 7.47
N VAL A 208 9.93 -27.14 6.66
CA VAL A 208 10.17 -26.22 5.54
C VAL A 208 9.86 -24.80 5.96
N GLN A 209 10.58 -23.87 5.34
CA GLN A 209 10.32 -22.45 5.54
C GLN A 209 9.17 -21.98 4.64
N ARG A 210 8.19 -21.32 5.24
CA ARG A 210 7.00 -20.80 4.55
C ARG A 210 6.38 -19.64 5.32
N TRP A 211 5.46 -18.93 4.68
CA TRP A 211 4.63 -17.93 5.34
C TRP A 211 3.47 -18.58 6.10
N GLY A 212 3.22 -18.14 7.33
CA GLY A 212 2.12 -18.63 8.16
C GLY A 212 0.80 -17.88 7.96
N ASP A 213 0.87 -16.64 7.50
CA ASP A 213 -0.26 -15.74 7.30
C ASP A 213 -0.32 -15.28 5.84
N PHE A 214 -1.54 -15.00 5.37
CA PHE A 214 -1.82 -14.52 4.02
C PHE A 214 -2.73 -13.26 4.04
N PRO A 215 -2.63 -12.39 3.02
CA PRO A 215 -1.69 -12.47 1.89
C PRO A 215 -0.24 -12.18 2.32
N VAL A 216 0.72 -12.65 1.52
CA VAL A 216 2.14 -12.28 1.67
C VAL A 216 2.31 -10.91 1.02
N TYR A 217 2.69 -9.91 1.82
CA TYR A 217 2.82 -8.54 1.35
C TYR A 217 4.17 -8.31 0.67
N ILE A 218 4.12 -7.72 -0.53
CA ILE A 218 5.29 -7.42 -1.34
C ILE A 218 5.41 -5.92 -1.55
N TYR A 219 6.60 -5.38 -1.32
CA TYR A 219 6.95 -4.01 -1.67
C TYR A 219 7.97 -3.99 -2.81
N ILE A 220 7.73 -3.13 -3.81
CA ILE A 220 8.68 -2.86 -4.90
C ILE A 220 9.30 -1.49 -4.63
N ALA A 221 10.63 -1.44 -4.52
CA ALA A 221 11.35 -0.19 -4.35
C ALA A 221 11.05 0.78 -5.50
N LYS A 222 11.01 2.08 -5.19
CA LYS A 222 10.74 3.10 -6.20
C LYS A 222 11.87 3.13 -7.24
N THR A 223 11.52 3.19 -8.51
CA THR A 223 12.44 3.42 -9.61
C THR A 223 11.79 4.30 -10.67
N ARG A 224 12.61 5.04 -11.42
CA ARG A 224 12.16 5.79 -12.61
C ARG A 224 12.06 4.90 -13.85
N ASP A 225 12.64 3.70 -13.81
CA ASP A 225 12.60 2.76 -14.91
C ASP A 225 11.27 1.99 -14.90
N GLN A 226 10.35 2.42 -15.78
CA GLN A 226 9.04 1.78 -15.92
C GLN A 226 9.13 0.31 -16.34
N LYS A 227 10.19 -0.08 -17.06
CA LYS A 227 10.36 -1.47 -17.51
C LYS A 227 10.70 -2.39 -16.33
N LYS A 228 11.53 -1.91 -15.38
CA LYS A 228 11.80 -2.64 -14.13
C LYS A 228 10.54 -2.82 -13.31
N MET A 229 9.73 -1.77 -13.19
CA MET A 229 8.44 -1.84 -12.49
C MET A 229 7.49 -2.85 -13.14
N GLN A 230 7.35 -2.81 -14.47
CA GLN A 230 6.49 -3.74 -15.22
C GLN A 230 6.96 -5.19 -15.08
N ALA A 231 8.26 -5.45 -15.18
CA ALA A 231 8.82 -6.79 -15.01
C ALA A 231 8.54 -7.37 -13.61
N ALA A 232 8.71 -6.57 -12.55
CA ALA A 232 8.39 -6.98 -11.19
C ALA A 232 6.88 -7.23 -10.99
N GLN A 233 6.03 -6.33 -11.49
CA GLN A 233 4.59 -6.50 -11.41
C GLN A 233 4.13 -7.78 -12.11
N LYS A 234 4.63 -8.04 -13.32
CA LYS A 234 4.28 -9.25 -14.08
C LYS A 234 4.75 -10.54 -13.38
N ALA A 235 5.95 -10.53 -12.79
CA ALA A 235 6.43 -11.66 -12.02
C ALA A 235 5.56 -11.94 -10.78
N ILE A 236 5.16 -10.89 -10.06
CA ILE A 236 4.24 -11.00 -8.92
C ILE A 236 2.86 -11.49 -9.38
N GLU A 237 2.32 -10.95 -10.47
CA GLU A 237 1.03 -11.36 -11.04
C GLU A 237 1.00 -12.85 -11.39
N ASN A 238 2.08 -13.37 -11.98
CA ASN A 238 2.19 -14.79 -12.32
C ASN A 238 2.16 -15.68 -11.09
N TRP A 239 2.89 -15.35 -10.02
CA TRP A 239 2.78 -16.09 -8.75
C TRP A 239 1.44 -15.86 -8.04
N SER A 240 0.83 -14.68 -8.18
CA SER A 240 -0.46 -14.34 -7.55
C SER A 240 -1.63 -15.18 -8.07
N LYS A 241 -1.46 -15.87 -9.21
CA LYS A 241 -2.40 -16.87 -9.72
C LYS A 241 -2.47 -18.12 -8.83
N HIS A 242 -1.41 -18.40 -8.07
CA HIS A 242 -1.22 -19.65 -7.33
C HIS A 242 -1.11 -19.45 -5.82
N ILE A 243 -0.69 -18.26 -5.37
CA ILE A 243 -0.53 -17.98 -3.96
C ILE A 243 -0.97 -16.54 -3.66
N GLN A 244 -1.55 -16.29 -2.49
CA GLN A 244 -2.09 -14.97 -2.17
C GLN A 244 -0.96 -13.98 -1.88
N LEU A 245 -0.59 -13.18 -2.89
CA LEU A 245 0.36 -12.08 -2.79
C LEU A 245 -0.38 -10.74 -2.88
N ALA A 246 0.13 -9.72 -2.20
CA ALA A 246 -0.45 -8.38 -2.24
C ALA A 246 0.63 -7.29 -2.29
N LEU A 247 0.51 -6.38 -3.25
CA LEU A 247 1.39 -5.21 -3.34
C LEU A 247 1.05 -4.16 -2.28
N ILE A 248 2.07 -3.63 -1.62
CA ILE A 248 1.96 -2.53 -0.67
C ILE A 248 2.96 -1.41 -0.97
N ASN A 249 2.71 -0.22 -0.43
CA ASN A 249 3.51 0.99 -0.70
C ASN A 249 4.52 1.34 0.40
N ASN A 250 4.57 0.55 1.48
CA ASN A 250 5.44 0.75 2.63
C ASN A 250 6.31 -0.49 2.84
N ASP A 251 7.62 -0.33 2.81
CA ASP A 251 8.59 -1.42 2.97
C ASP A 251 8.56 -2.04 4.38
N LYS A 252 8.25 -1.24 5.40
CA LYS A 252 8.22 -1.68 6.80
C LYS A 252 7.14 -2.71 7.11
N ASP A 253 6.09 -2.74 6.30
CA ASP A 253 4.96 -3.67 6.47
C ASP A 253 5.10 -4.87 5.51
N ALA A 254 6.17 -4.94 4.71
CA ALA A 254 6.35 -5.95 3.67
C ALA A 254 6.98 -7.24 4.22
N ASN A 255 6.48 -8.38 3.74
CA ASN A 255 7.10 -9.68 3.93
C ASN A 255 8.23 -9.91 2.92
N ILE A 256 8.06 -9.41 1.69
CA ILE A 256 9.05 -9.50 0.61
C ILE A 256 9.34 -8.09 0.10
N ILE A 257 10.61 -7.74 -0.01
CA ILE A 257 11.07 -6.48 -0.59
C ILE A 257 11.82 -6.79 -1.88
N ILE A 258 11.41 -6.17 -2.98
CA ILE A 258 12.20 -6.12 -4.22
C ILE A 258 12.92 -4.78 -4.23
N ASN A 259 14.24 -4.81 -4.11
CA ASN A 259 15.11 -3.65 -4.17
C ASN A 259 15.97 -3.66 -5.44
N TRP A 260 16.33 -2.48 -5.92
CA TRP A 260 17.15 -2.32 -7.11
C TRP A 260 18.59 -2.07 -6.70
N ASP A 261 19.52 -2.94 -7.11
CA ASP A 261 20.94 -2.71 -6.89
C ASP A 261 21.58 -2.06 -8.11
N GLU A 262 22.04 -0.83 -7.95
CA GLU A 262 22.73 -0.06 -8.99
C GLU A 262 24.12 -0.62 -9.30
N ASN A 263 24.73 -1.37 -8.38
CA ASN A 263 26.01 -2.05 -8.60
C ASN A 263 25.87 -3.33 -9.43
N GLY A 264 24.64 -3.76 -9.68
CA GLY A 264 24.35 -4.92 -10.52
C GLY A 264 24.44 -6.26 -9.80
N ASN A 265 24.47 -6.31 -8.47
CA ASN A 265 24.40 -7.58 -7.76
C ASN A 265 22.97 -8.13 -7.77
N ASN A 266 22.88 -9.45 -7.83
CA ASN A 266 21.65 -10.22 -7.75
C ASN A 266 21.75 -11.13 -6.55
N VAL A 267 20.87 -10.90 -5.58
CA VAL A 267 20.91 -11.59 -4.29
C VAL A 267 19.49 -11.80 -3.80
N ILE A 268 19.20 -13.03 -3.37
CA ILE A 268 18.06 -13.29 -2.49
C ILE A 268 18.56 -13.58 -1.08
N GLU A 269 18.08 -12.80 -0.14
CA GLU A 269 18.38 -12.93 1.26
C GLU A 269 17.10 -12.99 2.08
N SER A 270 17.25 -13.52 3.28
CA SER A 270 16.12 -13.85 4.09
C SER A 270 16.51 -13.65 5.55
N THR A 271 15.93 -12.64 6.17
CA THR A 271 16.40 -12.11 7.46
C THR A 271 15.28 -12.08 8.49
N LEU A 272 15.64 -12.23 9.76
CA LEU A 272 14.73 -12.04 10.88
C LEU A 272 14.79 -10.56 11.29
N ILE A 273 13.69 -9.85 11.10
CA ILE A 273 13.54 -8.47 11.54
C ILE A 273 12.85 -8.48 12.88
N SER A 274 13.47 -7.86 13.88
CA SER A 274 12.87 -7.67 15.20
C SER A 274 12.43 -6.21 15.35
N ASN A 275 11.13 -5.97 15.34
CA ASN A 275 10.54 -4.72 15.78
C ASN A 275 10.07 -4.87 17.22
N SER A 276 9.83 -3.75 17.91
CA SER A 276 9.69 -3.62 19.37
C SER A 276 8.74 -4.62 20.06
N ASN A 277 7.87 -5.33 19.34
CA ASN A 277 6.98 -6.38 19.84
C ASN A 277 6.84 -7.62 18.94
N ARG A 278 7.59 -7.75 17.82
CA ARG A 278 7.50 -8.89 16.89
C ARG A 278 8.83 -9.15 16.19
N THR A 279 9.26 -10.41 16.19
CA THR A 279 10.23 -10.93 15.23
C THR A 279 9.47 -11.47 14.04
N SER A 280 9.68 -10.91 12.86
CA SER A 280 9.06 -11.34 11.60
C SER A 280 10.13 -11.64 10.57
N TYR A 281 9.90 -12.69 9.78
CA TYR A 281 10.73 -12.99 8.62
C TYR A 281 10.51 -11.95 7.53
N GLN A 282 11.58 -11.53 6.86
CA GLN A 282 11.50 -10.72 5.65
C GLN A 282 12.46 -11.28 4.60
N ALA A 283 11.97 -11.44 3.37
CA ALA A 283 12.80 -11.76 2.21
C ALA A 283 13.18 -10.46 1.48
N LEU A 284 14.45 -10.33 1.12
CA LEU A 284 14.98 -9.23 0.33
C LEU A 284 15.51 -9.80 -1.00
N ILE A 285 14.89 -9.38 -2.09
CA ILE A 285 15.35 -9.63 -3.45
C ILE A 285 16.08 -8.38 -3.91
N GLN A 286 17.38 -8.47 -4.11
CA GLN A 286 18.17 -7.46 -4.80
C GLN A 286 18.25 -7.82 -6.27
N ALA A 287 17.78 -6.91 -7.12
CA ALA A 287 17.80 -7.06 -8.57
C ALA A 287 18.71 -6.01 -9.20
N GLY A 288 19.77 -6.49 -9.82
CA GLY A 288 20.80 -5.73 -10.49
C GLY A 288 20.35 -5.16 -11.84
N TYR A 289 21.33 -4.95 -12.72
CA TYR A 289 21.07 -4.44 -14.06
C TYR A 289 20.81 -5.57 -15.05
N TYR A 290 19.66 -5.52 -15.71
CA TYR A 290 19.30 -6.38 -16.82
C TYR A 290 19.01 -5.55 -18.06
N LYS A 291 19.65 -5.93 -19.17
CA LYS A 291 19.48 -5.23 -20.46
C LYS A 291 18.07 -5.38 -21.04
N HIS A 292 17.44 -6.53 -20.78
CA HIS A 292 16.13 -6.88 -21.33
C HIS A 292 15.12 -7.10 -20.19
N PRO A 293 13.96 -6.42 -20.21
CA PRO A 293 12.93 -6.56 -19.18
C PRO A 293 12.44 -7.99 -18.99
N ASP A 294 12.33 -8.76 -20.07
CA ASP A 294 11.91 -10.16 -20.03
C ASP A 294 12.90 -11.04 -19.23
N THR A 295 14.20 -10.74 -19.30
CA THR A 295 15.21 -11.43 -18.51
C THR A 295 15.08 -11.09 -17.03
N LEU A 296 14.80 -9.83 -16.72
CA LEU A 296 14.54 -9.38 -15.35
C LEU A 296 13.27 -10.02 -14.79
N GLU A 297 12.19 -10.12 -15.58
CA GLU A 297 10.96 -10.79 -15.17
C GLU A 297 11.24 -12.25 -14.80
N LYS A 298 11.98 -12.99 -15.63
CA LYS A 298 12.34 -14.39 -15.34
C LYS A 298 13.19 -14.56 -14.09
N TYR A 299 14.15 -13.66 -13.89
CA TYR A 299 14.93 -13.61 -12.65
C TYR A 299 14.00 -13.37 -11.44
N LEU A 300 13.18 -12.32 -11.48
CA LEU A 300 12.26 -12.00 -10.40
C LEU A 300 11.25 -13.12 -10.15
N MET A 301 10.78 -13.82 -11.19
CA MET A 301 9.96 -15.01 -11.07
C MET A 301 10.66 -16.10 -10.25
N HIS A 302 11.93 -16.38 -10.54
CA HIS A 302 12.73 -17.36 -9.79
C HIS A 302 12.89 -16.93 -8.32
N GLU A 303 13.33 -15.70 -8.08
CA GLU A 303 13.60 -15.21 -6.72
C GLU A 303 12.33 -15.05 -5.88
N ILE A 304 11.21 -14.68 -6.49
CA ILE A 304 9.91 -14.68 -5.80
C ILE A 304 9.56 -16.11 -5.37
N GLY A 305 9.82 -17.12 -6.20
CA GLY A 305 9.65 -18.52 -5.84
C GLY A 305 10.40 -18.92 -4.57
N HIS A 306 11.68 -18.54 -4.46
CA HIS A 306 12.43 -18.69 -3.21
C HIS A 306 11.77 -17.96 -2.04
N SER A 307 11.40 -16.69 -2.24
CA SER A 307 10.81 -15.85 -1.20
C SER A 307 9.47 -16.36 -0.65
N ILE A 308 8.74 -17.16 -1.42
CA ILE A 308 7.47 -17.81 -0.98
C ILE A 308 7.67 -19.23 -0.43
N GLY A 309 8.91 -19.70 -0.32
CA GLY A 309 9.23 -20.95 0.37
C GLY A 309 9.86 -22.04 -0.49
N LEU A 310 9.98 -21.85 -1.81
CA LEU A 310 10.67 -22.80 -2.71
C LEU A 310 12.19 -22.65 -2.57
N TRP A 311 12.72 -22.78 -1.35
CA TRP A 311 14.15 -22.66 -1.03
C TRP A 311 14.93 -23.90 -1.50
N GLY A 312 15.14 -24.01 -2.80
CA GLY A 312 15.77 -25.12 -3.46
C GLY A 312 15.59 -24.95 -4.97
N HIS A 313 16.15 -25.86 -5.75
CA HIS A 313 16.04 -25.80 -7.21
C HIS A 313 15.37 -27.04 -7.77
N SER A 314 14.62 -26.84 -8.85
CA SER A 314 14.22 -27.92 -9.73
C SER A 314 15.43 -28.49 -10.48
N ASP A 315 15.33 -29.76 -10.83
CA ASP A 315 16.24 -30.49 -11.70
C ASP A 315 15.84 -30.44 -13.19
N ASP A 316 14.68 -29.86 -13.54
CA ASP A 316 14.18 -29.75 -14.90
C ASP A 316 14.23 -28.31 -15.42
N PRO A 317 14.94 -28.00 -16.52
CA PRO A 317 15.03 -26.66 -17.09
C PRO A 317 13.69 -26.10 -17.63
N ALA A 318 12.62 -26.90 -17.69
CA ALA A 318 11.27 -26.44 -17.99
C ALA A 318 10.58 -25.77 -16.78
N ASP A 319 11.15 -25.88 -15.58
CA ASP A 319 10.63 -25.28 -14.35
C ASP A 319 11.26 -23.92 -14.09
N ILE A 320 10.48 -22.96 -13.57
CA ILE A 320 11.02 -21.63 -13.27
C ILE A 320 12.04 -21.69 -12.14
N MET A 321 11.92 -22.68 -11.25
CA MET A 321 12.85 -22.90 -10.14
C MET A 321 14.09 -23.70 -10.52
N TYR A 322 14.36 -23.97 -11.80
CA TYR A 322 15.65 -24.55 -12.21
C TYR A 322 16.79 -23.57 -11.95
N ASN A 323 17.99 -24.08 -11.63
CA ASN A 323 19.18 -23.26 -11.36
C ASN A 323 19.75 -22.66 -12.67
N PHE A 324 19.08 -21.64 -13.18
CA PHE A 324 19.55 -20.88 -14.33
C PHE A 324 20.76 -20.03 -13.95
N LYS A 325 21.72 -19.95 -14.87
CA LYS A 325 22.82 -19.00 -14.73
C LYS A 325 22.41 -17.66 -15.32
N GLU A 326 22.57 -16.62 -14.51
CA GLU A 326 22.49 -15.24 -14.96
C GLU A 326 23.60 -14.99 -15.97
N THR A 327 23.23 -14.54 -17.17
CA THR A 327 24.21 -14.02 -18.11
C THR A 327 24.56 -12.60 -17.67
N ASN A 328 25.44 -12.46 -16.68
CA ASN A 328 26.12 -11.19 -16.47
C ASN A 328 26.93 -10.89 -17.75
N PRO A 329 26.80 -9.72 -18.39
CA PRO A 329 27.61 -9.37 -19.56
C PRO A 329 29.13 -9.45 -19.32
N ASN A 330 29.56 -9.47 -18.06
CA ASN A 330 30.96 -9.63 -17.66
C ASN A 330 31.36 -11.05 -17.21
N MET A 331 30.44 -12.03 -17.23
CA MET A 331 30.76 -13.44 -16.98
C MET A 331 30.68 -14.26 -18.27
N THR A 332 31.78 -14.25 -19.03
CA THR A 332 31.97 -15.02 -20.28
C THR A 332 32.26 -16.51 -20.09
N ASN A 333 32.07 -17.07 -18.88
CA ASN A 333 32.44 -18.47 -18.62
C ASN A 333 31.22 -19.34 -18.30
N CYS A 334 30.28 -19.40 -19.24
CA CYS A 334 29.23 -20.41 -19.30
C CYS A 334 29.61 -21.50 -20.34
N SER A 335 30.86 -21.95 -20.35
CA SER A 335 31.44 -22.59 -21.54
C SER A 335 31.83 -24.06 -21.37
N LYS A 336 31.72 -24.69 -20.18
CA LYS A 336 32.29 -26.05 -19.98
C LYS A 336 31.53 -26.97 -19.02
N GLY A 337 30.20 -27.08 -19.12
CA GLY A 337 29.47 -28.16 -18.44
C GLY A 337 28.01 -28.34 -18.90
N PRO A 338 27.47 -29.57 -18.91
CA PRO A 338 26.11 -29.90 -19.39
C PRO A 338 24.95 -29.37 -18.53
N LYS A 339 25.24 -28.60 -17.45
CA LYS A 339 24.23 -28.08 -16.50
C LYS A 339 24.05 -26.55 -16.55
N CYS A 340 24.70 -25.88 -17.50
CA CYS A 340 24.69 -24.43 -17.60
C CYS A 340 23.60 -23.94 -18.58
N VAL A 341 22.41 -23.66 -18.06
CA VAL A 341 21.27 -23.14 -18.83
C VAL A 341 21.09 -21.64 -18.54
N SER A 342 20.94 -20.83 -19.60
CA SER A 342 20.78 -19.38 -19.46
C SER A 342 19.39 -19.01 -18.96
N ILE A 343 19.30 -18.04 -18.05
CA ILE A 343 18.01 -17.47 -17.59
C ILE A 343 17.13 -16.94 -18.74
N ASN A 344 17.70 -16.59 -19.89
CA ASN A 344 16.92 -16.18 -21.06
C ASN A 344 16.04 -17.31 -21.61
N THR A 345 16.40 -18.57 -21.35
CA THR A 345 15.63 -19.75 -21.77
C THR A 345 14.61 -20.20 -20.73
N ALA A 346 14.61 -19.61 -19.53
CA ALA A 346 13.65 -19.95 -18.49
C ALA A 346 12.20 -19.69 -18.95
N PRO A 347 11.22 -20.47 -18.47
CA PRO A 347 9.81 -20.21 -18.73
C PRO A 347 9.40 -18.85 -18.16
N GLN A 348 8.28 -18.30 -18.62
CA GLN A 348 7.71 -17.04 -18.08
C GLN A 348 6.69 -17.29 -16.96
N GLU A 349 6.26 -18.52 -16.76
CA GLU A 349 5.28 -18.92 -15.76
C GLU A 349 5.81 -20.13 -14.97
N PRO A 350 5.35 -20.33 -13.72
CA PRO A 350 5.68 -21.53 -12.96
C PRO A 350 5.09 -22.77 -13.65
N SER A 351 5.86 -23.84 -13.71
CA SER A 351 5.36 -25.12 -14.21
C SER A 351 4.41 -25.78 -13.20
N LYS A 352 3.73 -26.83 -13.63
CA LYS A 352 2.90 -27.62 -12.69
C LYS A 352 3.74 -28.32 -11.62
N ARG A 353 5.02 -28.65 -11.89
CA ARG A 353 5.96 -29.17 -10.88
C ARG A 353 6.32 -28.12 -9.83
N ASP A 354 6.51 -26.86 -10.25
CA ASP A 354 6.72 -25.74 -9.33
C ASP A 354 5.51 -25.59 -8.39
N ILE A 355 4.30 -25.63 -8.96
CA ILE A 355 3.05 -25.53 -8.20
C ILE A 355 2.84 -26.73 -7.27
N ASN A 356 3.07 -27.95 -7.73
CA ASN A 356 2.97 -29.15 -6.90
C ASN A 356 3.95 -29.10 -5.71
N THR A 357 5.16 -28.58 -5.93
CA THR A 357 6.16 -28.43 -4.86
C THR A 357 5.72 -27.37 -3.85
N LEU A 358 5.14 -26.26 -4.32
CA LEU A 358 4.56 -25.22 -3.46
C LEU A 358 3.43 -25.78 -2.59
N ILE A 359 2.50 -26.56 -3.18
CA ILE A 359 1.43 -27.25 -2.44
C ILE A 359 2.03 -28.12 -1.34
N ARG A 360 3.08 -28.90 -1.63
CA ARG A 360 3.73 -29.75 -0.61
C ARG A 360 4.36 -28.95 0.52
N ILE A 361 4.99 -27.80 0.23
CA ILE A 361 5.56 -26.91 1.26
C ILE A 361 4.47 -26.42 2.21
N TYR A 362 3.35 -25.95 1.67
CA TYR A 362 2.26 -25.38 2.46
C TYR A 362 1.33 -26.41 3.11
N ASN A 363 1.45 -27.69 2.73
CA ASN A 363 0.82 -28.82 3.42
C ASN A 363 1.75 -29.55 4.41
N SER A 364 3.06 -29.27 4.38
CA SER A 364 4.03 -29.86 5.32
C SER A 364 4.00 -29.15 6.70
N PRO A 365 4.63 -29.68 7.75
CA PRO A 365 4.88 -28.90 8.96
C PRO A 365 5.76 -27.68 8.65
N GLY A 366 5.31 -26.49 9.02
CA GLY A 366 6.05 -25.23 8.86
C GLY A 366 6.74 -24.80 10.16
N ASN A 367 7.70 -23.88 10.03
CA ASN A 367 8.28 -23.16 11.17
C ASN A 367 7.48 -21.94 11.61
#